data_AF-F4HB30-F1
#
_entry.id   AF-F4HB30-F1
#
_cell.length_a   1.000
_cell.length_b   1.000
_cell.length_c   1.000
_cell.angle_alpha   90.00
_cell.angle_beta   90.00
_cell.angle_gamma   90.00
#
_symmetry.space_group_name_H-M   'P 1'
#
loop_
_entity.id
_entity.type
_entity.pdbx_description
1 polymer ?
#
loop_
_entity_poly.entity_id
_entity_poly.type
_entity_poly.pdbx_seq_one_letter_code
_entity_poly.pdbx_strand_id
1 'polypeptide(L)' 'MTVGFGGRASTIAEVHQYGKAVTMGKRRKRVTLPQRELLGFSDEDRALIEELVIEQLSL' A
#
# COMPACT_ATOMS: atom_id res chain seq x y z
N MET A 1 2.57 18.21 9.26
CA MET A 1 1.94 17.04 9.90
C MET A 1 1.88 15.94 8.84
N THR A 2 2.42 14.75 9.09
CA THR A 2 2.40 13.65 8.12
C THR A 2 1.33 12.65 8.48
N VAL A 3 0.34 12.44 7.60
CA VAL A 3 -0.61 11.33 7.71
C VAL A 3 0.06 10.09 7.11
N GLY A 4 0.29 9.06 7.92
CA GLY A 4 0.94 7.85 7.44
C GLY A 4 1.32 6.88 8.57
N PHE A 5 1.98 5.79 8.19
CA PHE A 5 2.47 4.80 9.13
C PHE A 5 3.88 5.16 9.61
N GLY A 6 4.11 5.12 10.93
CA GLY A 6 5.43 5.31 11.54
C GLY A 6 6.17 4.00 11.82
N GLY A 7 7.50 4.05 11.84
CA GLY A 7 8.36 2.95 12.28
C GLY A 7 8.07 1.62 11.59
N ARG A 8 7.92 0.55 12.37
CA ARG A 8 7.72 -0.81 11.84
C ARG A 8 6.38 -1.00 11.12
N ALA A 9 5.37 -0.19 11.45
CA ALA A 9 4.10 -0.21 10.73
C ALA A 9 4.27 0.28 9.28
N SER A 10 5.16 1.25 9.05
CA SER A 10 5.51 1.72 7.70
C SER A 10 6.07 0.59 6.84
N THR A 11 7.02 -0.18 7.38
CA THR A 11 7.61 -1.32 6.68
C THR A 11 6.58 -2.40 6.34
N ILE A 12 5.66 -2.69 7.27
CA ILE A 12 4.60 -3.68 7.04
C ILE A 12 3.68 -3.19 5.91
N ALA A 13 3.24 -1.93 5.96
CA ALA A 13 2.39 -1.34 4.95
C ALA A 13 3.03 -1.44 3.56
N GLU A 14 4.29 -1.04 3.40
CA GLU A 14 4.99 -1.11 2.11
C GLU A 14 5.14 -2.54 1.58
N VAL A 15 5.50 -3.49 2.46
CA VAL A 15 5.71 -4.88 2.07
C VAL A 15 4.42 -5.49 1.52
N HIS A 16 3.28 -5.24 2.16
CA HIS A 16 1.99 -5.76 1.68
C HIS A 16 1.42 -4.96 0.50
N GLN A 17 1.56 -3.64 0.50
CA GLN A 17 1.00 -2.78 -0.55
C GLN A 17 1.69 -2.98 -1.90
N TYR A 18 3.01 -3.16 -1.87
CA TYR A 18 3.82 -3.27 -3.09
C TYR A 18 4.39 -4.66 -3.33
N GLY A 19 4.01 -5.67 -2.53
CA GLY A 19 4.49 -7.04 -2.68
C GLY A 19 6.01 -7.18 -2.49
N LYS A 20 6.62 -6.44 -1.55
CA LYS A 20 8.07 -6.47 -1.33
C LYS A 20 8.50 -7.76 -0.61
N ALA A 21 9.79 -8.07 -0.72
CA ALA A 21 10.40 -9.15 0.05
C ALA A 21 10.64 -8.72 1.51
N VAL A 22 10.32 -9.61 2.45
CA VAL A 22 10.51 -9.41 3.89
C VAL A 22 11.17 -10.63 4.53
N THR A 23 11.90 -10.40 5.62
CA THR A 23 12.48 -11.48 6.44
C THR A 23 11.51 -11.84 7.55
N MET A 24 11.08 -13.10 7.63
CA MET A 24 10.07 -13.56 8.58
C MET A 24 10.49 -14.84 9.31
N GLY A 25 9.94 -15.00 10.52
CA GLY A 25 10.08 -16.21 11.35
C GLY A 25 11.43 -16.35 12.05
N LYS A 26 11.51 -17.34 12.96
CA LYS A 26 12.71 -17.61 13.78
C LYS A 26 13.96 -17.92 12.97
N ARG A 27 13.81 -18.49 11.76
CA ARG A 27 14.90 -18.84 10.84
C ARG A 27 15.26 -17.75 9.84
N ARG A 28 14.72 -16.53 9.98
CA ARG A 28 14.97 -15.38 9.09
C ARG A 28 14.84 -15.73 7.60
N LYS A 29 13.78 -16.44 7.24
CA LYS A 29 13.52 -16.78 5.83
C LYS A 29 13.10 -15.51 5.08
N ARG A 30 13.72 -15.25 3.92
CA ARG A 30 13.28 -14.20 3.01
C ARG A 30 12.10 -14.71 2.19
N VAL A 31 11.00 -13.98 2.21
CA VAL A 31 9.75 -14.31 1.53
C VAL A 31 9.26 -13.08 0.78
N THR A 32 8.92 -13.23 -0.50
CA THR A 32 8.21 -12.20 -1.28
C THR A 32 6.73 -12.39 -1.07
N LEU A 33 6.04 -11.36 -0.60
CA LEU A 33 4.59 -11.38 -0.45
C LEU A 33 3.93 -10.96 -1.76
N PRO A 34 2.74 -11.49 -2.10
CA PRO A 34 1.99 -10.98 -3.25
C PRO A 34 1.60 -9.52 -3.01
N GLN A 35 1.62 -8.73 -4.09
CA GLN A 35 1.08 -7.38 -4.07
C GLN A 35 -0.44 -7.43 -3.81
N ARG A 36 -0.96 -6.52 -2.98
CA ARG A 36 -2.40 -6.37 -2.81
C ARG A 36 -2.98 -5.56 -3.97
N GLU A 37 -3.68 -6.24 -4.85
CA GLU A 37 -4.49 -5.59 -5.88
C GLU A 37 -5.79 -5.05 -5.27
N LEU A 38 -6.17 -3.83 -5.67
CA LEU A 38 -7.51 -3.30 -5.42
C LEU A 38 -8.48 -4.03 -6.36
N LEU A 39 -9.16 -5.04 -5.81
CA LEU A 39 -10.19 -5.80 -6.52
C LEU A 39 -11.47 -4.97 -6.61
N GLY A 40 -12.20 -5.12 -7.71
CA GLY A 40 -13.51 -4.49 -7.89
C GLY A 40 -13.48 -3.04 -8.38
N PHE A 41 -12.32 -2.53 -8.80
CA PHE A 41 -12.20 -1.24 -9.48
C PHE A 41 -11.56 -1.44 -10.85
N SER A 42 -12.20 -0.94 -11.90
CA SER A 42 -11.57 -0.80 -13.21
C SER A 42 -10.50 0.30 -13.18
N ASP A 43 -9.74 0.43 -14.26
CA ASP A 43 -8.77 1.53 -14.39
C ASP A 43 -9.48 2.89 -14.46
N GLU A 44 -10.67 2.94 -15.06
CA GLU A 44 -11.53 4.14 -15.08
C GLU A 44 -12.05 4.50 -13.69
N ASP A 45 -12.47 3.51 -12.89
CA ASP A 45 -12.92 3.77 -11.52
C ASP A 45 -11.79 4.35 -10.67
N ARG A 46 -10.55 3.87 -10.87
CA ARG A 46 -9.36 4.39 -10.17
C ARG A 46 -9.06 5.83 -10.55
N ALA A 47 -9.12 6.16 -11.84
CA ALA A 47 -8.91 7.51 -12.32
C ALA A 47 -9.95 8.49 -11.74
N LEU A 48 -11.23 8.08 -11.70
CA LEU A 48 -12.30 8.88 -11.10
C LEU A 48 -12.06 9.12 -9.60
N ILE A 49 -11.71 8.07 -8.84
CA ILE A 49 -11.44 8.21 -7.40
C ILE A 49 -10.24 9.12 -7.16
N GLU A 50 -9.18 9.00 -7.97
CA GLU A 50 -8.01 9.86 -7.86
C GLU A 50 -8.38 11.34 -8.08
N GLU A 51 -9.17 11.64 -9.10
CA GLU A 51 -9.68 12.99 -9.37
C GLU A 51 -10.50 13.54 -8.19
N LEU A 52 -11.44 12.75 -7.67
CA LEU A 52 -12.28 13.14 -6.53
C LEU A 52 -11.42 13.42 -5.28
N VAL A 53 -10.39 12.61 -5.02
CA VAL A 53 -9.50 12.83 -3.87
C VAL A 53 -8.71 14.13 -4.04
N ILE A 54 -8.19 14.41 -5.22
CA ILE A 54 -7.45 15.65 -5.50
C ILE A 54 -8.36 16.88 -5.34
N GLU A 55 -9.58 16.80 -5.84
CA GLU A 55 -10.58 17.87 -5.70
C GLU A 55 -10.85 18.17 -4.21
N GLN A 56 -11.06 17.14 -3.38
CA GLN A 56 -11.31 17.33 -1.94
C GLN A 56 -10.09 17.86 -1.17
N LEU A 57 -8.87 17.57 -1.62
CA LEU A 57 -7.65 18.08 -0.99
C LEU A 57 -7.29 19.50 -1.42
N SER A 58 -7.92 20.02 -2.47
CA SER A 58 -7.66 21.36 -3.02
C SER A 58 -8.56 22.46 -2.41
N LEU A 59 -9.45 22.07 -1.48
CA LEU A 59 -10.27 22.96 -0.64
C LEU A 59 -9.50 23.44 0.59
#